data_AF-A0A2E7FN25-F1
#
_entry.id   AF-A0A2E7FN25-F1
#
_cell.length_a   1.000
_cell.length_b   1.000
_cell.length_c   1.000
_cell.angle_alpha   90.00
_cell.angle_beta   90.00
_cell.angle_gamma   90.00
#
_symmetry.space_group_name_H-M   'P 1'
#
loop_
_entity.id
_entity.type
_entity.pdbx_description
1 polymer ?
#
loop_
_entity_poly.entity_id
_entity_poly.type
_entity_poly.pdbx_seq_one_letter_code
_entity_poly.pdbx_strand_id
1 'polypeptide(L)'
;MKRPVVIIGIGEVAGVLARAFLRDGLPVVPVTRHMDIIAEAKEISDPLMVVLGVGEKDFSSVLKTIPDGWRDSLVFIQNELLPQDWEVHGIENPTVLSVWFEKKKSMDYKPLLPTPILGTHADLIAESLDGIDIPCTILESREEMLVNLVQKNVFILTTNIAGLALDEGATTATLWAESRQLALDVANDAIDLQEALTGQSLPRELLIEGLVQGLGADPHHKCKGRSAPARLARAIAIADKEGVKIKSIRDLAKRLN
;
A
#
# COMPACT_ATOMS: atom_id res chain seq x y z
N MET A 1 -2.90 -18.66 27.33
CA MET A 1 -3.53 -18.60 25.98
C MET A 1 -2.48 -18.13 24.99
N LYS A 2 -2.59 -18.48 23.70
CA LYS A 2 -1.70 -17.90 22.66
C LYS A 2 -1.96 -16.40 22.55
N ARG A 3 -0.92 -15.59 22.34
CA ARG A 3 -1.05 -14.15 22.06
C ARG A 3 -1.83 -13.96 20.74
N PRO A 4 -2.89 -13.14 20.69
CA PRO A 4 -3.69 -12.96 19.49
C PRO A 4 -3.08 -11.95 18.51
N VAL A 5 -3.37 -12.12 17.22
CA VAL A 5 -3.23 -11.07 16.22
C VAL A 5 -4.46 -10.16 16.30
N VAL A 6 -4.25 -8.90 16.64
CA VAL A 6 -5.32 -7.90 16.61
C VAL A 6 -5.37 -7.28 15.21
N ILE A 7 -6.56 -7.16 14.61
CA ILE A 7 -6.72 -6.53 13.29
C ILE A 7 -7.71 -5.37 13.42
N ILE A 8 -7.19 -4.14 13.32
CA ILE A 8 -7.98 -2.91 13.36
C ILE A 8 -8.46 -2.60 11.94
N GLY A 9 -9.74 -2.84 11.68
CA GLY A 9 -10.33 -2.76 10.34
C GLY A 9 -10.18 -4.06 9.54
N ILE A 10 -11.29 -4.76 9.34
CA ILE A 10 -11.35 -6.05 8.64
C ILE A 10 -11.84 -5.90 7.19
N GLY A 11 -11.11 -5.09 6.41
CA GLY A 11 -11.36 -4.90 4.98
C GLY A 11 -10.96 -6.12 4.13
N GLU A 12 -11.03 -5.99 2.80
CA GLU A 12 -10.71 -7.08 1.87
C GLU A 12 -9.27 -7.61 2.06
N VAL A 13 -8.26 -6.74 2.10
CA VAL A 13 -6.84 -7.13 2.27
C VAL A 13 -6.59 -7.68 3.67
N ALA A 14 -7.07 -7.00 4.71
CA ALA A 14 -6.93 -7.45 6.09
C ALA A 14 -7.61 -8.81 6.34
N GLY A 15 -8.71 -9.09 5.64
CA GLY A 15 -9.38 -10.40 5.66
C GLY A 15 -8.55 -11.53 5.05
N VAL A 16 -7.69 -11.24 4.08
CA VAL A 16 -6.72 -12.22 3.53
C VAL A 16 -5.65 -12.55 4.59
N LEU A 17 -5.09 -11.54 5.25
CA LEU A 17 -4.16 -11.75 6.37
C LEU A 17 -4.83 -12.54 7.51
N ALA A 18 -6.07 -12.19 7.87
CA ALA A 18 -6.82 -12.94 8.88
C ALA A 18 -6.97 -14.43 8.50
N ARG A 19 -7.27 -14.73 7.23
CA ARG A 19 -7.34 -16.11 6.73
C ARG A 19 -5.99 -16.82 6.85
N ALA A 20 -4.91 -16.15 6.47
CA ALA A 20 -3.54 -16.67 6.59
C ALA A 20 -3.20 -17.02 8.04
N PHE A 21 -3.35 -16.07 8.96
CA PHE A 21 -3.06 -16.27 10.38
C PHE A 21 -3.92 -17.38 11.03
N LEU A 22 -5.21 -17.46 10.68
CA LEU A 22 -6.08 -18.51 11.19
C LEU A 22 -5.68 -19.90 10.69
N ARG A 23 -5.17 -20.02 9.46
CA ARG A 23 -4.64 -21.29 8.92
C ARG A 23 -3.41 -21.77 9.68
N ASP A 24 -2.58 -20.84 10.14
CA ASP A 24 -1.40 -21.13 10.99
C ASP A 24 -1.76 -21.35 12.47
N GLY A 25 -3.06 -21.34 12.80
CA GLY A 25 -3.54 -21.54 14.17
C GLY A 25 -3.18 -20.38 15.11
N LEU A 26 -3.00 -19.17 14.56
CA LEU A 26 -2.89 -17.92 15.32
C LEU A 26 -4.31 -17.38 15.58
N PRO A 27 -4.66 -17.06 16.85
CA PRO A 27 -5.95 -16.46 17.15
C PRO A 27 -6.01 -15.04 16.59
N VAL A 28 -7.11 -14.68 15.93
CA VAL A 28 -7.34 -13.34 15.38
C VAL A 28 -8.49 -12.66 16.12
N VAL A 29 -8.27 -11.44 16.60
CA VAL A 29 -9.30 -10.59 17.20
C VAL A 29 -9.52 -9.36 16.32
N PRO A 30 -10.72 -9.21 15.71
CA PRO A 30 -11.02 -8.03 14.92
C PRO A 30 -11.41 -6.86 15.83
N VAL A 31 -10.88 -5.67 15.55
CA VAL A 31 -11.33 -4.41 16.13
C VAL A 31 -11.99 -3.59 15.02
N THR A 32 -13.31 -3.43 15.12
CA THR A 32 -14.11 -2.74 14.10
C THR A 32 -14.26 -1.25 14.44
N ARG A 33 -14.78 -0.46 13.49
CA ARG A 33 -15.05 0.98 13.68
C ARG A 33 -16.03 1.31 14.82
N HIS A 34 -16.75 0.31 15.33
CA HIS A 34 -17.74 0.45 16.39
C HIS A 34 -17.20 0.05 17.77
N MET A 35 -15.92 -0.37 17.84
CA MET A 35 -15.26 -0.81 19.06
C MET A 35 -14.30 0.27 19.55
N ASP A 36 -14.12 0.35 20.86
CA ASP A 36 -13.17 1.26 21.50
C ASP A 36 -11.81 0.56 21.63
N ILE A 37 -10.82 1.03 20.86
CA ILE A 37 -9.46 0.49 20.87
C ILE A 37 -8.85 0.48 22.28
N ILE A 38 -9.13 1.47 23.11
CA ILE A 38 -8.60 1.55 24.48
C ILE A 38 -9.25 0.50 25.37
N ALA A 39 -10.54 0.21 25.17
CA ALA A 39 -11.21 -0.87 25.89
C ALA A 39 -10.64 -2.24 25.48
N GLU A 40 -10.47 -2.48 24.19
CA GLU A 40 -9.88 -3.73 23.67
C GLU A 40 -8.44 -3.93 24.16
N ALA A 41 -7.65 -2.87 24.24
CA ALA A 41 -6.27 -2.93 24.75
C ALA A 41 -6.17 -3.25 26.25
N LYS A 42 -7.22 -2.99 27.03
CA LYS A 42 -7.26 -3.42 28.44
C LYS A 42 -7.46 -4.93 28.56
N GLU A 43 -8.28 -5.50 27.69
CA GLU A 43 -8.52 -6.94 27.63
C GLU A 43 -7.38 -7.70 26.96
N ILE A 44 -6.72 -7.07 25.98
CA ILE A 44 -5.62 -7.62 25.18
C ILE A 44 -4.37 -6.76 25.39
N SER A 45 -3.75 -6.92 26.56
CA SER A 45 -2.58 -6.12 26.95
C SER A 45 -1.29 -6.52 26.20
N ASP A 46 -1.19 -7.75 25.70
CA ASP A 46 0.00 -8.28 25.00
C ASP A 46 -0.40 -9.03 23.71
N PRO A 47 -0.83 -8.30 22.66
CA PRO A 47 -1.10 -8.90 21.36
C PRO A 47 0.20 -9.40 20.72
N LEU A 48 0.13 -10.43 19.88
CA LEU A 48 1.27 -10.92 19.09
C LEU A 48 1.74 -9.86 18.10
N MET A 49 0.78 -9.26 17.40
CA MET A 49 0.94 -8.12 16.51
C MET A 49 -0.42 -7.40 16.36
N VAL A 50 -0.39 -6.15 15.91
CA VAL A 50 -1.56 -5.29 15.70
C VAL A 50 -1.54 -4.79 14.26
N VAL A 51 -2.34 -5.41 13.40
CA VAL A 51 -2.47 -5.06 11.98
C VAL A 51 -3.43 -3.89 11.82
N LEU A 52 -2.95 -2.79 11.26
CA LEU A 52 -3.77 -1.68 10.86
C LEU A 52 -4.31 -1.93 9.44
N GLY A 53 -5.58 -2.31 9.34
CA GLY A 53 -6.29 -2.62 8.09
C GLY A 53 -7.34 -1.58 7.69
N VAL A 54 -7.13 -0.33 8.06
CA VAL A 54 -8.04 0.79 7.78
C VAL A 54 -7.76 1.43 6.42
N GLY A 55 -8.73 2.20 5.91
CA GLY A 55 -8.56 2.95 4.66
C GLY A 55 -7.54 4.08 4.79
N GLU A 56 -6.95 4.49 3.67
CA GLU A 56 -5.81 5.43 3.66
C GLU A 56 -6.16 6.78 4.32
N LYS A 57 -7.41 7.23 4.20
CA LYS A 57 -7.89 8.49 4.82
C LYS A 57 -8.04 8.41 6.33
N ASP A 58 -8.22 7.21 6.87
CA ASP A 58 -8.44 6.97 8.30
C ASP A 58 -7.15 6.59 9.02
N PHE A 59 -6.06 6.33 8.27
CA PHE A 59 -4.79 5.84 8.83
C PHE A 59 -4.25 6.74 9.95
N SER A 60 -4.02 8.03 9.67
CA SER A 60 -3.44 8.95 10.66
C SER A 60 -4.36 9.21 11.86
N SER A 61 -5.68 9.25 11.67
CA SER A 61 -6.61 9.47 12.78
C SER A 61 -6.67 8.24 13.70
N VAL A 62 -6.67 7.04 13.13
CA VAL A 62 -6.63 5.78 13.90
C VAL A 62 -5.29 5.62 14.59
N LEU A 63 -4.18 5.94 13.94
CA LEU A 63 -2.84 5.81 14.52
C LEU A 63 -2.67 6.66 15.80
N LYS A 64 -3.34 7.81 15.90
CA LYS A 64 -3.38 8.65 17.12
C LYS A 64 -4.11 7.99 18.30
N THR A 65 -4.94 6.99 18.05
CA THR A 65 -5.72 6.30 19.07
C THR A 65 -5.06 5.02 19.57
N ILE A 66 -3.95 4.61 18.96
CA ILE A 66 -3.23 3.40 19.35
C ILE A 66 -2.63 3.57 20.76
N PRO A 67 -2.95 2.67 21.70
CA PRO A 67 -2.38 2.69 23.04
C PRO A 67 -0.89 2.37 23.01
N ASP A 68 -0.15 2.95 23.96
CA ASP A 68 1.31 2.85 23.98
C ASP A 68 1.82 1.41 24.01
N GLY A 69 1.14 0.52 24.76
CA GLY A 69 1.50 -0.90 24.84
C GLY A 69 1.37 -1.69 23.54
N TRP A 70 0.73 -1.12 22.50
CA TRP A 70 0.57 -1.76 21.19
C TRP A 70 1.52 -1.20 20.13
N ARG A 71 2.20 -0.08 20.40
CA ARG A 71 2.99 0.65 19.39
C ARG A 71 4.14 -0.18 18.79
N ASP A 72 4.79 -1.00 19.61
CA ASP A 72 5.90 -1.87 19.18
C ASP A 72 5.46 -3.12 18.43
N SER A 73 4.14 -3.36 18.36
CA SER A 73 3.53 -4.52 17.70
C SER A 73 2.82 -4.16 16.40
N LEU A 74 2.94 -2.92 15.92
CA LEU A 74 2.20 -2.43 14.77
C LEU A 74 2.65 -3.06 13.46
N VAL A 75 1.67 -3.38 12.62
CA VAL A 75 1.84 -3.88 11.25
C VAL A 75 1.02 -3.01 10.29
N PHE A 76 1.64 -2.47 9.24
CA PHE A 76 0.99 -1.60 8.26
C PHE A 76 0.86 -2.27 6.89
N ILE A 77 -0.29 -2.07 6.24
CA ILE A 77 -0.65 -2.71 4.96
C ILE A 77 -1.31 -1.73 3.97
N GLN A 78 -1.22 -0.43 4.23
CA GLN A 78 -1.86 0.62 3.43
C GLN A 78 -1.15 0.80 2.09
N ASN A 79 -1.91 1.08 1.04
CA ASN A 79 -1.35 1.59 -0.20
C ASN A 79 -0.87 3.03 -0.02
N GLU A 80 0.06 3.48 -0.86
CA GLU A 80 0.51 4.88 -0.89
C GLU A 80 1.19 5.34 0.41
N LEU A 81 1.59 4.37 1.26
CA LEU A 81 2.23 4.60 2.53
C LEU A 81 3.71 4.98 2.32
N LEU A 82 4.21 5.92 3.11
CA LEU A 82 5.61 6.33 3.20
C LEU A 82 6.05 6.42 4.67
N PRO A 83 7.36 6.33 4.98
CA PRO A 83 7.85 6.37 6.36
C PRO A 83 7.34 7.53 7.21
N GLN A 84 7.25 8.71 6.61
CA GLN A 84 6.76 9.90 7.29
C GLN A 84 5.34 9.73 7.85
N ASP A 85 4.50 8.88 7.25
CA ASP A 85 3.11 8.68 7.69
C ASP A 85 2.99 8.09 9.10
N TRP A 86 4.01 7.37 9.56
CA TRP A 86 4.04 6.79 10.90
C TRP A 86 5.13 7.40 11.79
N GLU A 87 6.22 7.90 11.21
CA GLU A 87 7.30 8.56 11.96
C GLU A 87 6.81 9.82 12.68
N VAL A 88 5.91 10.60 12.06
CA VAL A 88 5.31 11.79 12.70
C VAL A 88 4.48 11.45 13.95
N HIS A 89 4.14 10.17 14.14
CA HIS A 89 3.44 9.66 15.32
C HIS A 89 4.39 9.03 16.35
N GLY A 90 5.71 9.07 16.13
CA GLY A 90 6.71 8.48 17.00
C GLY A 90 6.76 6.95 16.94
N ILE A 91 6.35 6.36 15.81
CA ILE A 91 6.49 4.91 15.58
C ILE A 91 7.83 4.68 14.88
N GLU A 92 8.74 3.96 15.53
CA GLU A 92 10.09 3.81 15.00
C GLU A 92 10.22 2.56 14.12
N ASN A 93 9.87 1.38 14.61
CA ASN A 93 10.15 0.09 13.98
C ASN A 93 8.88 -0.74 13.74
N PRO A 94 7.88 -0.24 13.00
CA PRO A 94 6.70 -1.04 12.67
C PRO A 94 7.11 -2.16 11.70
N THR A 95 6.30 -3.22 11.64
CA THR A 95 6.35 -4.12 10.48
C THR A 95 5.53 -3.51 9.34
N VAL A 96 6.09 -3.45 8.13
CA VAL A 96 5.44 -2.82 6.98
C VAL A 96 5.37 -3.82 5.83
N LEU A 97 4.21 -3.91 5.18
CA LEU A 97 4.00 -4.69 3.97
C LEU A 97 3.68 -3.76 2.80
N SER A 98 4.44 -3.87 1.71
CA SER A 98 4.05 -3.29 0.42
C SER A 98 3.21 -4.32 -0.36
N VAL A 99 1.91 -4.37 -0.10
CA VAL A 99 1.01 -5.43 -0.60
C VAL A 99 0.97 -5.50 -2.14
N TRP A 100 1.30 -6.67 -2.71
CA TRP A 100 1.28 -6.95 -4.16
C TRP A 100 0.30 -8.04 -4.60
N PHE A 101 -0.76 -8.27 -3.82
CA PHE A 101 -1.92 -9.03 -4.24
C PHE A 101 -3.19 -8.15 -4.24
N GLU A 102 -4.19 -8.52 -5.02
CA GLU A 102 -5.50 -7.85 -4.99
C GLU A 102 -6.59 -8.76 -4.46
N LYS A 103 -7.59 -8.16 -3.81
CA LYS A 103 -8.81 -8.84 -3.36
C LYS A 103 -10.02 -7.93 -3.62
N LYS A 104 -11.05 -8.47 -4.27
CA LYS A 104 -12.32 -7.79 -4.58
C LYS A 104 -13.49 -8.66 -4.13
N LYS A 105 -14.67 -8.09 -3.85
CA LYS A 105 -15.85 -8.84 -3.39
C LYS A 105 -16.21 -10.07 -4.25
N SER A 106 -16.02 -9.98 -5.56
CA SER A 106 -16.40 -11.01 -6.54
C SER A 106 -15.28 -11.95 -6.94
N MET A 107 -14.12 -11.89 -6.28
CA MET A 107 -12.92 -12.64 -6.64
C MET A 107 -12.22 -13.09 -5.37
N ASP A 108 -11.55 -14.25 -5.41
CA ASP A 108 -10.59 -14.56 -4.35
C ASP A 108 -9.35 -13.65 -4.47
N TYR A 109 -8.37 -13.78 -3.58
CA TYR A 109 -7.15 -13.00 -3.73
C TYR A 109 -6.35 -13.48 -4.95
N LYS A 110 -5.65 -12.54 -5.59
CA LYS A 110 -4.77 -12.80 -6.73
C LYS A 110 -3.41 -12.14 -6.48
N PRO A 111 -2.34 -12.90 -6.28
CA PRO A 111 -0.98 -12.37 -6.28
C PRO A 111 -0.60 -11.75 -7.62
N LEU A 112 0.13 -10.62 -7.61
CA LEU A 112 0.73 -10.03 -8.81
C LEU A 112 2.25 -10.16 -8.74
N LEU A 113 2.86 -9.65 -7.67
CA LEU A 113 4.29 -9.75 -7.37
C LEU A 113 4.46 -10.23 -5.92
N PRO A 114 5.65 -10.72 -5.53
CA PRO A 114 5.97 -10.94 -4.13
C PRO A 114 5.73 -9.67 -3.30
N THR A 115 5.14 -9.81 -2.12
CA THR A 115 4.89 -8.70 -1.19
C THR A 115 6.14 -8.44 -0.34
N PRO A 116 6.82 -7.29 -0.47
CA PRO A 116 7.95 -6.94 0.38
C PRO A 116 7.50 -6.68 1.81
N ILE A 117 8.25 -7.23 2.78
CA ILE A 117 7.97 -7.10 4.22
C ILE A 117 9.25 -6.72 4.95
N LEU A 118 9.18 -5.73 5.84
CA LEU A 118 10.27 -5.35 6.74
C LEU A 118 9.72 -5.23 8.15
N GLY A 119 10.43 -5.75 9.14
CA GLY A 119 10.15 -5.55 10.56
C GLY A 119 10.09 -6.84 11.36
N THR A 120 9.87 -6.70 12.67
CA THR A 120 9.95 -7.79 13.67
C THR A 120 9.02 -8.97 13.37
N HIS A 121 7.91 -8.75 12.67
CA HIS A 121 6.93 -9.79 12.36
C HIS A 121 7.05 -10.34 10.93
N ALA A 122 8.08 -9.95 10.18
CA ALA A 122 8.20 -10.28 8.75
C ALA A 122 8.18 -11.78 8.47
N ASP A 123 8.98 -12.58 9.20
CA ASP A 123 9.05 -14.03 9.01
C ASP A 123 7.70 -14.71 9.23
N LEU A 124 7.04 -14.42 10.36
CA LEU A 124 5.75 -15.03 10.69
C LEU A 124 4.67 -14.66 9.68
N ILE A 125 4.64 -13.39 9.24
CA ILE A 125 3.67 -12.94 8.25
C ILE A 125 3.95 -13.59 6.89
N ALA A 126 5.21 -13.71 6.50
CA ALA A 126 5.61 -14.37 5.26
C ALA A 126 5.22 -15.86 5.29
N GLU A 127 5.47 -16.56 6.39
CA GLU A 127 5.06 -17.97 6.59
C GLU A 127 3.54 -18.14 6.46
N SER A 128 2.76 -17.29 7.13
CA SER A 128 1.30 -17.34 7.05
C SER A 128 0.76 -17.06 5.65
N LEU A 129 1.35 -16.10 4.94
CA LEU A 129 0.95 -15.76 3.58
C LEU A 129 1.36 -16.86 2.59
N ASP A 130 2.51 -17.52 2.79
CA ASP A 130 2.93 -18.68 2.01
C ASP A 130 1.97 -19.87 2.16
N GLY A 131 1.44 -20.11 3.37
CA GLY A 131 0.40 -21.12 3.63
C GLY A 131 -0.93 -20.90 2.88
N ILE A 132 -1.08 -19.77 2.19
CA ILE A 132 -2.19 -19.47 1.29
C ILE A 132 -1.72 -19.07 -0.11
N ASP A 133 -0.51 -19.46 -0.51
CA ASP A 133 0.08 -19.24 -1.84
C ASP A 133 0.27 -17.74 -2.20
N ILE A 134 0.52 -16.89 -1.20
CA ILE A 134 0.85 -15.47 -1.41
C ILE A 134 2.36 -15.27 -1.21
N PRO A 135 3.12 -15.05 -2.29
CA PRO A 135 4.57 -14.89 -2.19
C PRO A 135 4.93 -13.60 -1.47
N CYS A 136 5.97 -13.67 -0.65
CA CYS A 136 6.53 -12.54 0.09
C CYS A 136 8.05 -12.44 -0.14
N THR A 137 8.61 -11.26 0.11
CA THR A 137 10.06 -11.04 0.12
C THR A 137 10.42 -10.28 1.38
N ILE A 138 11.19 -10.89 2.26
CA ILE A 138 11.65 -10.25 3.49
C ILE A 138 12.82 -9.35 3.12
N LEU A 139 12.72 -8.08 3.50
CA LEU A 139 13.75 -7.06 3.26
C LEU A 139 14.63 -6.91 4.50
N GLU A 140 15.86 -6.44 4.28
CA GLU A 140 16.85 -6.31 5.35
C GLU A 140 17.00 -4.87 5.84
N SER A 141 16.55 -3.88 5.06
CA SER A 141 16.82 -2.47 5.32
C SER A 141 15.61 -1.55 5.09
N ARG A 142 15.61 -0.41 5.79
CA ARG A 142 14.59 0.63 5.62
C ARG A 142 14.68 1.29 4.26
N GLU A 143 15.88 1.39 3.72
CA GLU A 143 16.19 1.91 2.39
C GLU A 143 15.56 1.04 1.31
N GLU A 144 15.70 -0.29 1.40
CA GLU A 144 15.00 -1.22 0.51
C GLU A 144 13.49 -1.11 0.64
N MET A 145 12.97 -1.00 1.87
CA MET A 145 11.53 -0.85 2.09
C MET A 145 11.01 0.46 1.48
N LEU A 146 11.73 1.57 1.61
CA LEU A 146 11.37 2.83 0.98
C LEU A 146 11.29 2.69 -0.54
N VAL A 147 12.30 2.09 -1.17
CA VAL A 147 12.28 1.86 -2.63
C VAL A 147 11.08 1.01 -3.05
N ASN A 148 10.75 -0.04 -2.29
CA ASN A 148 9.61 -0.91 -2.58
C ASN A 148 8.25 -0.22 -2.40
N LEU A 149 8.09 0.60 -1.34
CA LEU A 149 6.89 1.42 -1.15
C LEU A 149 6.72 2.42 -2.30
N VAL A 150 7.78 3.14 -2.65
CA VAL A 150 7.78 4.07 -3.78
C VAL A 150 7.46 3.34 -5.09
N GLN A 151 8.04 2.17 -5.34
CA GLN A 151 7.77 1.38 -6.54
C GLN A 151 6.28 1.02 -6.64
N LYS A 152 5.67 0.59 -5.54
CA LYS A 152 4.22 0.33 -5.48
C LYS A 152 3.42 1.60 -5.75
N ASN A 153 3.83 2.72 -5.19
CA ASN A 153 3.16 4.00 -5.35
C ASN A 153 3.23 4.50 -6.80
N VAL A 154 4.40 4.42 -7.43
CA VAL A 154 4.59 4.75 -8.85
C VAL A 154 3.72 3.87 -9.72
N PHE A 155 3.65 2.56 -9.46
CA PHE A 155 2.76 1.66 -10.19
C PHE A 155 1.28 2.06 -10.06
N ILE A 156 0.80 2.29 -8.84
CA ILE A 156 -0.61 2.66 -8.57
C ILE A 156 -0.94 4.01 -9.20
N LEU A 157 -0.12 5.04 -8.98
CA LEU A 157 -0.34 6.39 -9.49
C LEU A 157 -0.30 6.39 -11.02
N THR A 158 0.68 5.73 -11.63
CA THR A 158 0.82 5.66 -13.09
C THR A 158 -0.38 4.97 -13.72
N THR A 159 -0.72 3.76 -13.27
CA THR A 159 -1.84 3.01 -13.83
C THR A 159 -3.16 3.76 -13.68
N ASN A 160 -3.44 4.29 -12.50
CA ASN A 160 -4.70 4.98 -12.23
C ASN A 160 -4.79 6.33 -12.95
N ILE A 161 -3.75 7.17 -12.93
CA ILE A 161 -3.79 8.50 -13.53
C ILE A 161 -3.73 8.42 -15.05
N ALA A 162 -2.77 7.68 -15.63
CA ALA A 162 -2.71 7.51 -17.07
C ALA A 162 -3.96 6.80 -17.62
N GLY A 163 -4.49 5.83 -16.87
CA GLY A 163 -5.73 5.13 -17.21
C GLY A 163 -6.97 6.03 -17.32
N LEU A 164 -6.99 7.21 -16.70
CA LEU A 164 -8.10 8.16 -16.86
C LEU A 164 -8.24 8.65 -18.30
N ALA A 165 -7.15 8.73 -19.06
CA ALA A 165 -7.15 9.14 -20.46
C ALA A 165 -7.55 8.02 -21.44
N LEU A 166 -7.70 6.78 -20.95
CA LEU A 166 -8.08 5.62 -21.78
C LEU A 166 -9.57 5.31 -21.67
N ASP A 167 -10.07 4.48 -22.56
CA ASP A 167 -11.46 4.00 -22.52
C ASP A 167 -11.78 3.24 -21.22
N GLU A 168 -13.06 3.19 -20.88
CA GLU A 168 -13.53 2.45 -19.71
C GLU A 168 -13.18 0.96 -19.85
N GLY A 169 -12.56 0.39 -18.80
CA GLY A 169 -12.11 -1.01 -18.81
C GLY A 169 -10.73 -1.25 -19.44
N ALA A 170 -10.02 -0.23 -19.93
CA ALA A 170 -8.65 -0.37 -20.43
C ALA A 170 -7.74 -1.04 -19.40
N THR A 171 -6.87 -1.94 -19.87
CA THR A 171 -5.98 -2.73 -19.00
C THR A 171 -4.54 -2.23 -19.05
N THR A 172 -3.72 -2.70 -18.13
CA THR A 172 -2.26 -2.45 -18.09
C THR A 172 -1.59 -2.84 -19.41
N ALA A 173 -2.04 -3.91 -20.07
CA ALA A 173 -1.57 -4.27 -21.41
C ALA A 173 -1.89 -3.18 -22.45
N THR A 174 -3.12 -2.68 -22.50
CA THR A 174 -3.52 -1.58 -23.39
C THR A 174 -2.71 -0.32 -23.09
N LEU A 175 -2.58 0.06 -21.82
CA LEU A 175 -1.78 1.21 -21.40
C LEU A 175 -0.34 1.10 -21.89
N TRP A 176 0.29 -0.07 -21.73
CA TRP A 176 1.68 -0.26 -22.12
C TRP A 176 1.88 -0.38 -23.64
N ALA A 177 0.94 -1.00 -24.36
CA ALA A 177 1.05 -1.19 -25.80
C ALA A 177 0.71 0.08 -26.60
N GLU A 178 -0.31 0.82 -26.18
CA GLU A 178 -0.90 1.91 -26.97
C GLU A 178 -0.60 3.30 -26.40
N SER A 179 -0.25 3.38 -25.11
CA SER A 179 -0.05 4.65 -24.39
C SER A 179 1.23 4.64 -23.55
N ARG A 180 2.27 3.93 -24.03
CA ARG A 180 3.55 3.77 -23.32
C ARG A 180 4.17 5.10 -22.90
N GLN A 181 4.24 6.06 -23.83
CA GLN A 181 4.85 7.35 -23.54
C GLN A 181 4.08 8.09 -22.44
N LEU A 182 2.74 8.06 -22.49
CA LEU A 182 1.92 8.64 -21.43
C LEU A 182 2.18 7.96 -20.08
N ALA A 183 2.28 6.63 -20.04
CA ALA A 183 2.60 5.90 -18.82
C ALA A 183 3.96 6.32 -18.25
N LEU A 184 4.99 6.41 -19.09
CA LEU A 184 6.33 6.83 -18.67
C LEU A 184 6.35 8.30 -18.21
N ASP A 185 5.65 9.18 -18.90
CA ASP A 185 5.56 10.60 -18.57
C ASP A 185 4.86 10.81 -17.21
N VAL A 186 3.77 10.10 -16.95
CA VAL A 186 3.07 10.11 -15.65
C VAL A 186 3.91 9.46 -14.56
N ALA A 187 4.63 8.38 -14.87
CA ALA A 187 5.51 7.72 -13.91
C ALA A 187 6.64 8.64 -13.45
N ASN A 188 7.24 9.41 -14.38
CA ASN A 188 8.27 10.38 -14.03
C ASN A 188 7.74 11.47 -13.11
N ASP A 189 6.57 12.04 -13.41
CA ASP A 189 5.91 13.00 -12.52
C ASP A 189 5.59 12.38 -11.14
N ALA A 190 5.19 11.10 -11.10
CA ALA A 190 4.93 10.40 -9.85
C ALA A 190 6.21 10.19 -9.04
N ILE A 191 7.34 9.87 -9.69
CA ILE A 191 8.65 9.75 -9.02
C ILE A 191 9.07 11.10 -8.44
N ASP A 192 8.96 12.20 -9.19
CA ASP A 192 9.27 13.55 -8.71
C ASP A 192 8.45 13.91 -7.46
N LEU A 193 7.18 13.49 -7.43
CA LEU A 193 6.31 13.68 -6.27
C LEU A 193 6.78 12.85 -5.06
N GLN A 194 7.20 11.60 -5.28
CA GLN A 194 7.73 10.75 -4.20
C GLN A 194 9.08 11.27 -3.67
N GLU A 195 9.96 11.79 -4.53
CA GLU A 195 11.21 12.43 -4.11
C GLU A 195 10.94 13.62 -3.17
N ALA A 196 9.95 14.46 -3.52
CA ALA A 196 9.56 15.60 -2.69
C ALA A 196 8.94 15.18 -1.34
N LEU A 197 8.05 14.18 -1.35
CA LEU A 197 7.41 13.67 -0.13
C LEU A 197 8.41 13.00 0.83
N THR A 198 9.40 12.32 0.28
CA THR A 198 10.40 11.59 1.06
C THR A 198 11.60 12.44 1.44
N GLY A 199 11.84 13.55 0.73
CA GLY A 199 13.03 14.37 0.85
C GLY A 199 14.30 13.67 0.36
N GLN A 200 14.18 12.60 -0.43
CA GLN A 200 15.30 11.77 -0.89
C GLN A 200 15.33 11.71 -2.41
N SER A 201 16.53 11.55 -2.98
CA SER A 201 16.66 11.18 -4.39
C SER A 201 16.44 9.68 -4.53
N LEU A 202 15.66 9.29 -5.53
CA LEU A 202 15.21 7.92 -5.71
C LEU A 202 15.80 7.30 -6.98
N PRO A 203 16.08 5.97 -7.01
CA PRO A 203 16.69 5.30 -8.15
C PRO A 203 15.68 5.16 -9.30
N ARG A 204 15.54 6.22 -10.10
CA ARG A 204 14.52 6.35 -11.15
C ARG A 204 14.49 5.20 -12.14
N GLU A 205 15.64 4.74 -12.60
CA GLU A 205 15.74 3.61 -13.53
C GLU A 205 15.12 2.34 -12.93
N LEU A 206 15.47 2.03 -11.67
CA LEU A 206 14.92 0.90 -10.92
C LEU A 206 13.41 1.03 -10.71
N LEU A 207 12.91 2.23 -10.40
CA LEU A 207 11.47 2.46 -10.23
C LEU A 207 10.69 2.28 -11.53
N ILE A 208 11.26 2.70 -12.67
CA ILE A 208 10.65 2.48 -13.99
C ILE A 208 10.69 1.00 -14.36
N GLU A 209 11.79 0.28 -14.11
CA GLU A 209 11.85 -1.17 -14.30
C GLU A 209 10.78 -1.89 -13.46
N GLY A 210 10.63 -1.50 -12.20
CA GLY A 210 9.61 -2.02 -11.30
C GLY A 210 8.17 -1.74 -11.77
N LEU A 211 7.93 -0.57 -12.36
CA LEU A 211 6.65 -0.26 -13.04
C LEU A 211 6.40 -1.24 -14.19
N VAL A 212 7.39 -1.46 -15.07
CA VAL A 212 7.25 -2.38 -16.21
C VAL A 212 6.96 -3.81 -15.75
N GLN A 213 7.66 -4.28 -14.72
CA GLN A 213 7.40 -5.58 -14.10
C GLN A 213 5.96 -5.67 -13.56
N GLY A 214 5.50 -4.66 -12.81
CA GLY A 214 4.14 -4.61 -12.29
C GLY A 214 3.07 -4.61 -13.38
N LEU A 215 3.28 -3.89 -14.48
CA LEU A 215 2.37 -3.88 -15.63
C LEU A 215 2.30 -5.25 -16.31
N GLY A 216 3.44 -5.93 -16.43
CA GLY A 216 3.55 -7.25 -17.04
C GLY A 216 3.01 -8.40 -16.17
N ALA A 217 3.01 -8.24 -14.85
CA ALA A 217 2.56 -9.25 -13.89
C ALA A 217 1.05 -9.55 -13.98
N ASP A 218 0.24 -8.56 -14.35
CA ASP A 218 -1.18 -8.75 -14.63
C ASP A 218 -1.64 -7.91 -15.84
N PRO A 219 -1.51 -8.44 -17.07
CA PRO A 219 -1.90 -7.73 -18.30
C PRO A 219 -3.40 -7.37 -18.39
N HIS A 220 -4.23 -8.03 -17.59
CA HIS A 220 -5.67 -7.82 -17.53
C HIS A 220 -6.10 -6.88 -16.40
N HIS A 221 -5.16 -6.37 -15.61
CA HIS A 221 -5.45 -5.42 -14.55
C HIS A 221 -6.05 -4.14 -15.14
N LYS A 222 -7.23 -3.75 -14.68
CA LYS A 222 -7.87 -2.51 -15.14
C LYS A 222 -7.10 -1.30 -14.65
N CYS A 223 -6.74 -0.39 -15.55
CA CYS A 223 -5.93 0.78 -15.23
C CYS A 223 -6.60 1.70 -14.20
N LYS A 224 -7.92 1.90 -14.33
CA LYS A 224 -8.70 2.78 -13.46
C LYS A 224 -9.86 2.08 -12.79
N GLY A 225 -10.20 2.61 -11.63
CA GLY A 225 -11.44 2.33 -10.91
C GLY A 225 -11.91 3.59 -10.19
N ARG A 226 -12.88 3.44 -9.29
CA ARG A 226 -13.50 4.56 -8.55
C ARG A 226 -12.54 5.50 -7.81
N SER A 227 -11.34 5.05 -7.47
CA SER A 227 -10.34 5.85 -6.74
C SER A 227 -9.43 6.69 -7.64
N ALA A 228 -9.38 6.42 -8.95
CA ALA A 228 -8.46 7.08 -9.86
C ALA A 228 -8.64 8.62 -9.92
N PRO A 229 -9.87 9.18 -10.01
CA PRO A 229 -10.05 10.64 -9.97
C PRO A 229 -9.55 11.28 -8.67
N ALA A 230 -9.78 10.60 -7.53
CA ALA A 230 -9.31 11.09 -6.24
C ALA A 230 -7.78 11.03 -6.11
N ARG A 231 -7.11 10.06 -6.76
CA ARG A 231 -5.65 9.99 -6.84
C ARG A 231 -5.06 11.12 -7.67
N LEU A 232 -5.65 11.39 -8.84
CA LEU A 232 -5.26 12.54 -9.66
C LEU A 232 -5.36 13.85 -8.88
N ALA A 233 -6.50 14.09 -8.23
CA ALA A 233 -6.72 15.30 -7.43
C ALA A 233 -5.71 15.43 -6.28
N ARG A 234 -5.40 14.34 -5.57
CA ARG A 234 -4.38 14.36 -4.50
C ARG A 234 -2.99 14.60 -5.04
N ALA A 235 -2.59 13.96 -6.14
CA ALA A 235 -1.27 14.16 -6.73
C ALA A 235 -1.04 15.64 -7.10
N ILE A 236 -2.07 16.29 -7.65
CA ILE A 236 -2.04 17.73 -7.95
C ILE A 236 -1.93 18.56 -6.67
N ALA A 237 -2.76 18.28 -5.66
CA ALA A 237 -2.74 19.02 -4.40
C ALA A 237 -1.41 18.89 -3.65
N ILE A 238 -0.79 17.70 -3.65
CA ILE A 238 0.54 17.48 -3.06
C ILE A 238 1.57 18.26 -3.86
N ALA A 239 1.56 18.18 -5.19
CA ALA A 239 2.52 18.91 -6.00
C ALA A 239 2.40 20.44 -5.84
N ASP A 240 1.19 20.97 -5.67
CA ASP A 240 0.97 22.38 -5.34
C ASP A 240 1.56 22.75 -3.96
N LYS A 241 1.35 21.89 -2.95
CA LYS A 241 1.87 22.08 -1.60
C LYS A 241 3.39 22.02 -1.53
N GLU A 242 3.99 21.06 -2.22
CA GLU A 242 5.43 20.79 -2.21
C GLU A 242 6.21 21.57 -3.30
N GLY A 243 5.51 22.30 -4.18
CA GLY A 243 6.13 23.08 -5.25
C GLY A 243 6.71 22.23 -6.39
N VAL A 244 6.23 21.00 -6.58
CA VAL A 244 6.74 20.03 -7.57
C VAL A 244 6.12 20.26 -8.95
N LYS A 245 6.95 20.20 -9.98
CA LYS A 245 6.50 20.27 -11.38
C LYS A 245 6.06 18.89 -11.85
N ILE A 246 4.76 18.69 -11.98
CA ILE A 246 4.14 17.47 -12.52
C ILE A 246 3.42 17.78 -13.84
N LYS A 247 4.21 18.03 -14.90
CA LYS A 247 3.69 18.58 -16.16
C LYS A 247 2.68 17.65 -16.80
N SER A 248 3.00 16.37 -16.90
CA SER A 248 2.24 15.36 -17.61
C SER A 248 0.91 15.05 -16.92
N ILE A 249 0.92 14.93 -15.58
CA ILE A 249 -0.28 14.76 -14.76
C ILE A 249 -1.21 15.97 -14.90
N ARG A 250 -0.68 17.21 -14.90
CA ARG A 250 -1.49 18.42 -15.08
C ARG A 250 -2.06 18.54 -16.49
N ASP A 251 -1.25 18.25 -17.50
CA ASP A 251 -1.69 18.29 -18.90
C ASP A 251 -2.80 17.25 -19.13
N LEU A 252 -2.69 16.07 -18.53
CA LEU A 252 -3.76 15.07 -18.53
C LEU A 252 -5.02 15.57 -17.81
N ALA A 253 -4.89 16.15 -16.61
CA ALA A 253 -6.05 16.68 -15.87
C ALA A 253 -6.82 17.74 -16.66
N LYS A 254 -6.12 18.61 -17.41
CA LYS A 254 -6.75 19.62 -18.26
C LYS A 254 -7.54 19.03 -19.43
N ARG A 255 -7.14 17.87 -19.96
CA ARG A 255 -7.82 17.19 -21.08
C ARG A 255 -9.06 16.42 -20.65
N LEU A 256 -9.17 16.09 -19.36
CA LEU A 256 -10.31 15.38 -18.78
C LEU A 256 -11.47 16.32 -18.39
N ASN A 257 -11.21 17.63 -18.34
CA ASN A 257 -12.18 18.69 -18.10
C ASN A 257 -12.69 19.26 -19.43
#